data_AF-A0A4V2YCQ0-F1
#
_entry.id   AF-A0A4V2YCQ0-F1
#
_cell.length_a   1.000
_cell.length_b   1.000
_cell.length_c   1.000
_cell.angle_alpha   90.00
_cell.angle_beta   90.00
_cell.angle_gamma   90.00
#
_symmetry.space_group_name_H-M   'P 1'
#
loop_
_entity.id
_entity.type
_entity.pdbx_description
1 polymer ?
#
loop_
_entity_poly.entity_id
_entity_poly.type
_entity_poly.pdbx_seq_one_letter_code
_entity_poly.pdbx_strand_id
1 'polypeptide(L)'
;MLGVLTPLVLLAARLVQRRPWLSVASVVNRIRWRWLLLTCVPALGYLLLSLALGTLVEQIFPTDEPVTPDDGSWVGLAAFVVPALVILLLVPFQSAAEEFVFRGWLVQAVGAYGPDTVDGRSPWFKVIWRTPWPGLVISSVAFVSAHGYTGWAMADIFVFAMVVGWLTVRTGGLEAAITVHALNNVFAFLLPAAMGSLDGWDEQGGAPWTLLVVDLPCLAVYAAAVVWLAKRQRIARVS
;
A
#
# COMPACT_ATOMS: atom_id res chain seq x y z
N MET A 1 -3.31 14.90 7.03
CA MET A 1 -3.23 14.68 8.49
C MET A 1 -2.54 13.36 8.93
N LEU A 2 -2.14 12.45 8.02
CA LEU A 2 -1.68 11.11 8.42
C LEU A 2 -0.19 11.00 8.79
N GLY A 3 0.67 11.94 8.40
CA GLY A 3 2.10 11.96 8.80
C GLY A 3 2.32 12.04 10.33
N VAL A 4 1.36 12.58 11.07
CA VAL A 4 1.38 12.65 12.55
C VAL A 4 1.17 11.26 13.18
N LEU A 5 0.64 10.29 12.43
CA LEU A 5 0.38 8.95 12.95
C LEU A 5 1.66 8.12 13.10
N THR A 6 2.72 8.37 12.33
CA THR A 6 3.97 7.59 12.45
C THR A 6 4.59 7.75 13.85
N PRO A 7 4.82 8.97 14.39
CA PRO A 7 5.26 9.13 15.76
C PRO A 7 4.35 8.43 16.79
N LEU A 8 3.03 8.54 16.63
CA LEU A 8 2.06 7.91 17.55
C LEU A 8 2.16 6.38 17.53
N VAL A 9 2.32 5.78 16.35
CA VAL A 9 2.53 4.33 16.20
C VAL A 9 3.83 3.89 16.88
N LEU A 10 4.92 4.63 16.67
CA LEU A 10 6.22 4.31 17.28
C LEU A 10 6.17 4.44 18.80
N LEU A 11 5.48 5.47 19.31
CA LEU A 11 5.25 5.67 20.74
C LEU A 11 4.35 4.58 21.32
N ALA A 12 3.27 4.18 20.63
CA ALA A 12 2.41 3.08 21.05
C ALA A 12 3.20 1.76 21.15
N ALA A 13 4.05 1.47 20.18
CA ALA A 13 4.94 0.31 20.23
C ALA A 13 5.89 0.35 21.43
N ARG A 14 6.51 1.51 21.71
CA ARG A 14 7.51 1.65 22.78
C ARG A 14 6.92 1.73 24.19
N LEU A 15 5.86 2.51 24.36
CA LEU A 15 5.30 2.89 25.65
C LEU A 15 4.18 1.96 26.10
N VAL A 16 3.28 1.57 25.18
CA VAL A 16 2.14 0.70 25.49
C VAL A 16 2.53 -0.76 25.34
N GLN A 17 3.09 -1.14 24.18
CA GLN A 17 3.42 -2.53 23.86
C GLN A 17 4.81 -2.97 24.35
N ARG A 18 5.60 -2.04 24.92
CA ARG A 18 6.93 -2.28 25.52
C ARG A 18 7.91 -3.04 24.61
N ARG A 19 7.82 -2.83 23.29
CA ARG A 19 8.73 -3.42 22.29
C ARG A 19 9.58 -2.33 21.63
N PRO A 20 10.65 -2.67 20.89
CA PRO A 20 11.41 -1.68 20.15
C PRO A 20 10.49 -0.89 19.21
N TRP A 21 10.53 0.44 19.30
CA TRP A 21 9.73 1.35 18.45
C TRP A 21 9.73 0.99 16.96
N LEU A 22 10.90 0.65 16.40
CA LEU A 22 11.05 0.29 14.99
C LEU A 22 10.75 -1.17 14.66
N SER A 23 10.27 -1.99 15.60
CA SER A 23 9.80 -3.36 15.30
C SER A 23 8.60 -3.37 14.35
N VAL A 24 7.92 -2.23 14.24
CA VAL A 24 6.84 -2.00 13.28
C VAL A 24 7.38 -1.92 11.85
N ALA A 25 8.61 -1.45 11.66
CA ALA A 25 9.20 -1.22 10.35
C ALA A 25 9.65 -2.52 9.67
N SER A 26 10.31 -3.40 10.42
CA SER A 26 10.82 -4.68 9.94
C SER A 26 11.23 -5.60 11.09
N VAL A 27 11.48 -6.87 10.77
CA VAL A 27 12.01 -7.88 11.70
C VAL A 27 13.40 -7.55 12.24
N VAL A 28 14.13 -6.62 11.59
CA VAL A 28 15.46 -6.14 12.03
C VAL A 28 15.38 -4.80 12.77
N ASN A 29 14.18 -4.32 13.11
CA ASN A 29 13.94 -3.07 13.84
C ASN A 29 14.51 -1.81 13.15
N ARG A 30 14.51 -1.76 11.81
CA ARG A 30 14.92 -0.59 11.01
C ARG A 30 14.38 -0.66 9.59
N ILE A 31 14.32 0.48 8.90
CA ILE A 31 14.11 0.49 7.45
C ILE A 31 15.37 -0.01 6.75
N ARG A 32 15.24 -1.02 5.92
CA ARG A 32 16.33 -1.55 5.09
C ARG A 32 16.43 -0.70 3.83
N TRP A 33 17.06 0.46 3.91
CA TRP A 33 17.13 1.44 2.81
C TRP A 33 17.56 0.85 1.47
N ARG A 34 18.58 -0.02 1.46
CA ARG A 34 19.00 -0.71 0.22
C ARG A 34 17.87 -1.59 -0.35
N TRP A 35 17.11 -2.28 0.49
CA TRP A 35 15.97 -3.07 0.06
C TRP A 35 14.83 -2.19 -0.45
N LEU A 36 14.52 -1.10 0.25
CA LEU A 36 13.52 -0.10 -0.16
C LEU A 36 13.84 0.45 -1.56
N LEU A 37 15.08 0.87 -1.79
CA LEU A 37 15.50 1.37 -3.11
C LEU A 37 15.43 0.29 -4.20
N LEU A 38 15.75 -0.96 -3.87
CA LEU A 38 15.65 -2.08 -4.80
C LEU A 38 14.19 -2.41 -5.14
N THR A 39 13.25 -2.25 -4.20
CA THR A 39 11.82 -2.45 -4.46
C THR A 39 11.19 -1.35 -5.30
N CYS A 40 11.89 -0.23 -5.53
CA CYS A 40 11.44 0.78 -6.49
C CYS A 40 11.37 0.22 -7.91
N VAL A 41 12.27 -0.70 -8.28
CA VAL A 41 12.29 -1.30 -9.62
C VAL A 41 11.00 -2.08 -9.94
N PRO A 42 10.57 -3.08 -9.15
CA PRO A 42 9.29 -3.75 -9.40
C PRO A 42 8.10 -2.83 -9.24
N ALA A 43 8.15 -1.82 -8.37
CA ALA A 43 7.07 -0.85 -8.22
C ALA A 43 6.90 0.07 -9.45
N LEU A 44 8.01 0.51 -10.06
CA LEU A 44 7.98 1.18 -11.36
C LEU A 44 7.45 0.24 -12.46
N GLY A 45 7.83 -1.04 -12.43
CA GLY A 45 7.28 -2.06 -13.33
C GLY A 45 5.76 -2.22 -13.18
N TYR A 46 5.24 -2.20 -11.95
CA TYR A 46 3.81 -2.19 -11.65
C TYR A 46 3.12 -0.98 -12.28
N LEU A 47 3.66 0.23 -12.11
CA LEU A 47 3.09 1.46 -12.69
C LEU A 47 3.06 1.43 -14.22
N LEU A 48 4.18 1.05 -14.85
CA LEU A 48 4.27 0.96 -16.31
C LEU A 48 3.30 -0.08 -16.87
N LEU A 49 3.16 -1.22 -16.20
CA LEU A 49 2.21 -2.25 -16.59
C LEU A 49 0.76 -1.79 -16.40
N SER A 50 0.46 -1.09 -15.31
CA SER A 50 -0.87 -0.53 -15.03
C SER A 50 -1.27 0.49 -16.10
N LEU A 51 -0.37 1.39 -16.50
CA LEU A 51 -0.61 2.32 -17.61
C LEU A 51 -0.82 1.60 -18.95
N ALA A 52 0.03 0.61 -19.26
CA ALA A 52 -0.07 -0.13 -20.52
C ALA A 52 -1.36 -0.98 -20.60
N LEU A 53 -1.77 -1.61 -19.50
CA LEU A 53 -3.00 -2.39 -19.45
C LEU A 53 -4.24 -1.50 -19.36
N GLY A 54 -4.18 -0.38 -18.64
CA GLY A 54 -5.24 0.62 -18.58
C GLY A 54 -5.62 1.12 -19.97
N THR A 55 -4.62 1.60 -20.72
CA THR A 55 -4.83 2.06 -22.11
C THR A 55 -5.34 0.96 -23.04
N LEU A 56 -4.86 -0.28 -22.91
CA LEU A 56 -5.35 -1.41 -23.69
C LEU A 56 -6.80 -1.75 -23.36
N VAL A 57 -7.16 -1.77 -22.07
CA VAL A 57 -8.51 -2.12 -21.62
C VAL A 57 -9.51 -1.07 -22.03
N GLU A 58 -9.16 0.22 -22.00
CA GLU A 58 -10.02 1.30 -22.51
C GLU A 58 -10.31 1.15 -24.01
N GLN A 59 -9.33 0.72 -24.80
CA GLN A 59 -9.54 0.46 -26.24
C GLN A 59 -10.48 -0.71 -26.52
N ILE A 60 -10.56 -1.69 -25.61
CA ILE A 60 -11.37 -2.90 -25.77
C ILE A 60 -12.76 -2.73 -25.12
N PHE A 61 -12.80 -2.05 -23.97
CA PHE A 61 -13.97 -1.85 -23.11
C PHE A 61 -14.10 -0.37 -22.76
N PRO A 62 -14.53 0.48 -23.70
CA PRO A 62 -14.73 1.90 -23.41
C PRO A 62 -15.80 2.07 -22.32
N THR A 63 -15.46 2.81 -21.27
CA THR A 63 -16.35 3.14 -20.14
C THR A 63 -16.50 4.65 -20.04
N ASP A 64 -17.64 5.12 -19.52
CA ASP A 64 -17.89 6.55 -19.28
C ASP A 64 -16.98 7.14 -18.18
N GLU A 65 -16.39 6.28 -17.35
CA GLU A 65 -15.31 6.62 -16.41
C GLU A 65 -14.02 5.95 -16.88
N PRO A 66 -13.06 6.70 -17.47
CA PRO A 66 -11.80 6.12 -17.92
C PRO A 66 -10.92 5.71 -16.74
N VAL A 67 -10.08 4.70 -16.96
CA VAL A 67 -9.12 4.19 -15.96
C VAL A 67 -7.89 5.10 -15.90
N THR A 68 -7.56 5.73 -17.03
CA THR A 68 -6.52 6.73 -17.18
C THR A 68 -7.12 8.14 -17.04
N PRO A 69 -6.37 9.09 -16.43
CA PRO A 69 -6.90 10.43 -16.21
C PRO A 69 -7.12 11.20 -17.53
N ASP A 70 -8.16 12.04 -17.52
CA ASP A 70 -8.78 12.77 -18.64
C ASP A 70 -7.81 13.62 -19.48
N ASP A 71 -8.30 14.07 -20.65
CA ASP A 71 -7.61 14.76 -21.76
C ASP A 71 -7.08 16.18 -21.42
N GLY A 72 -6.67 16.42 -20.18
CA GLY A 72 -6.16 17.71 -19.75
C GLY A 72 -4.87 18.11 -20.47
N SER A 73 -4.73 19.40 -20.75
CA SER A 73 -3.53 19.94 -21.40
C SER A 73 -2.46 20.27 -20.37
N TRP A 74 -1.18 20.12 -20.74
CA TRP A 74 -0.06 20.51 -19.91
C TRP A 74 -0.17 21.96 -19.40
N VAL A 75 -0.20 22.14 -18.08
CA VAL A 75 -0.43 23.45 -17.43
C VAL A 75 0.76 24.43 -17.48
N GLY A 76 1.90 23.98 -17.99
CA GLY A 76 3.14 24.75 -17.97
C GLY A 76 3.94 24.58 -16.67
N LEU A 77 5.26 24.74 -16.79
CA LEU A 77 6.19 24.50 -15.67
C LEU A 77 5.89 25.39 -14.45
N ALA A 78 5.51 26.65 -14.67
CA ALA A 78 5.24 27.60 -13.60
C ALA A 78 4.07 27.18 -12.70
N ALA A 79 3.00 26.62 -13.28
CA ALA A 79 1.84 26.13 -12.54
C ALA A 79 2.11 24.76 -11.90
N PHE A 80 2.96 23.93 -12.51
CA PHE A 80 3.23 22.57 -12.04
C PHE A 80 4.26 22.46 -10.90
N VAL A 81 5.28 23.33 -10.85
CA VAL A 81 6.41 23.17 -9.93
C VAL A 81 5.99 23.14 -8.46
N VAL A 82 5.09 24.02 -8.04
CA VAL A 82 4.66 24.09 -6.63
C VAL A 82 3.89 22.83 -6.23
N PRO A 83 2.82 22.40 -6.93
CA PRO A 83 2.17 21.11 -6.67
C PRO A 83 3.14 19.93 -6.68
N ALA A 84 4.04 19.87 -7.68
CA ALA A 84 5.00 18.78 -7.80
C ALA A 84 5.93 18.68 -6.59
N LEU A 85 6.45 19.81 -6.09
CA LEU A 85 7.29 19.83 -4.89
C LEU A 85 6.51 19.37 -3.66
N VAL A 86 5.27 19.80 -3.49
CA VAL A 86 4.41 19.37 -2.37
C VAL A 86 4.14 17.87 -2.44
N ILE A 87 3.78 17.35 -3.62
CA ILE A 87 3.50 15.93 -3.84
C ILE A 87 4.74 15.08 -3.55
N LEU A 88 5.88 15.42 -4.17
CA LEU A 88 7.13 14.68 -4.01
C LEU A 88 7.66 14.73 -2.57
N LEU A 89 7.40 15.81 -1.84
CA LEU A 89 7.86 15.96 -0.46
C LEU A 89 6.92 15.32 0.56
N LEU A 90 5.61 15.33 0.36
CA LEU A 90 4.66 14.93 1.40
C LEU A 90 4.04 13.54 1.16
N VAL A 91 3.73 13.20 -0.10
CA VAL A 91 3.00 11.96 -0.42
C VAL A 91 3.80 10.71 -0.04
N PRO A 92 5.11 10.61 -0.28
CA PRO A 92 5.88 9.45 0.17
C PRO A 92 5.84 9.24 1.69
N PHE A 93 5.86 10.33 2.47
CA PHE A 93 5.77 10.24 3.93
C PHE A 93 4.37 9.92 4.41
N GLN A 94 3.33 10.43 3.75
CA GLN A 94 1.95 10.05 4.03
C GLN A 94 1.71 8.56 3.74
N SER A 95 2.14 8.08 2.58
CA SER A 95 1.98 6.67 2.19
C SER A 95 2.77 5.77 3.14
N ALA A 96 3.99 6.16 3.51
CA ALA A 96 4.74 5.45 4.54
C ALA A 96 4.01 5.42 5.89
N ALA A 97 3.44 6.54 6.33
CA ALA A 97 2.72 6.63 7.59
C ALA A 97 1.53 5.66 7.64
N GLU A 98 0.78 5.55 6.55
CA GLU A 98 -0.30 4.58 6.43
C GLU A 98 0.21 3.13 6.51
N GLU A 99 1.31 2.80 5.82
CA GLU A 99 1.91 1.47 5.94
C GLU A 99 2.36 1.15 7.37
N PHE A 100 2.92 2.12 8.09
CA PHE A 100 3.28 1.96 9.50
C PHE A 100 2.05 1.67 10.38
N VAL A 101 0.93 2.35 10.14
CA VAL A 101 -0.32 2.17 10.90
C VAL A 101 -0.95 0.82 10.57
N PHE A 102 -1.25 0.59 9.30
CA PHE A 102 -2.06 -0.54 8.87
C PHE A 102 -1.23 -1.82 8.79
N ARG A 103 -0.17 -1.85 7.97
CA ARG A 103 0.59 -3.09 7.68
C ARG A 103 1.60 -3.41 8.77
N GLY A 104 2.10 -2.39 9.45
CA GLY A 104 3.01 -2.52 10.57
C GLY A 104 2.28 -2.78 11.88
N TRP A 105 1.65 -1.75 12.42
CA TRP A 105 1.18 -1.76 13.80
C TRP A 105 -0.10 -2.56 13.98
N LEU A 106 -1.12 -2.33 13.15
CA LEU A 106 -2.44 -2.96 13.29
C LEU A 106 -2.36 -4.48 13.05
N VAL A 107 -1.67 -4.93 12.00
CA VAL A 107 -1.43 -6.37 11.77
C VAL A 107 -0.76 -7.04 12.98
N GLN A 108 0.27 -6.40 13.55
CA GLN A 108 0.96 -6.94 14.72
C GLN A 108 0.09 -6.87 15.99
N ALA A 109 -0.71 -5.82 16.17
CA ALA A 109 -1.63 -5.69 17.29
C ALA A 109 -2.68 -6.81 17.26
N VAL A 110 -3.32 -7.04 16.11
CA VAL A 110 -4.29 -8.14 15.93
C VAL A 110 -3.63 -9.50 16.18
N GLY A 111 -2.43 -9.72 15.65
CA GLY A 111 -1.69 -10.97 15.87
C GLY A 111 -1.30 -11.21 17.34
N ALA A 112 -1.14 -10.16 18.14
CA ALA A 112 -0.79 -10.26 19.56
C ALA A 112 -1.98 -10.69 20.44
N TYR A 113 -3.23 -10.47 19.99
CA TYR A 113 -4.42 -10.93 20.71
C TYR A 113 -4.80 -12.39 20.40
N GLY A 114 -3.92 -13.14 19.73
CA GLY A 114 -4.04 -14.59 19.62
C GLY A 114 -4.01 -15.24 21.02
N PRO A 115 -4.87 -16.22 21.34
CA PRO A 115 -4.98 -16.75 22.71
C PRO A 115 -3.67 -17.39 23.22
N ASP A 116 -3.19 -16.94 24.40
CA ASP A 116 -1.92 -17.36 25.01
C ASP A 116 -1.96 -18.69 25.80
N THR A 117 -3.13 -19.18 26.21
CA THR A 117 -3.24 -20.37 27.07
C THR A 117 -3.56 -21.66 26.29
N VAL A 118 -2.87 -22.75 26.64
CA VAL A 118 -3.12 -24.12 26.14
C VAL A 118 -4.47 -24.67 26.62
N ASP A 119 -5.03 -24.07 27.67
CA ASP A 119 -6.24 -24.56 28.31
C ASP A 119 -7.50 -23.85 27.78
N GLY A 120 -8.15 -24.48 26.82
CA GLY A 120 -9.59 -24.29 26.61
C GLY A 120 -9.99 -23.49 25.37
N ARG A 121 -10.97 -24.09 24.66
CA ARG A 121 -11.86 -23.57 23.61
C ARG A 121 -11.24 -23.39 22.22
N SER A 122 -11.59 -24.36 21.36
CA SER A 122 -11.42 -24.45 19.90
C SER A 122 -9.98 -24.38 19.37
N PRO A 123 -9.33 -25.55 19.11
CA PRO A 123 -8.01 -25.61 18.48
C PRO A 123 -7.95 -24.89 17.13
N TRP A 124 -9.03 -24.90 16.36
CA TRP A 124 -9.07 -24.38 15.00
C TRP A 124 -9.13 -22.85 14.98
N PHE A 125 -9.87 -22.24 15.91
CA PHE A 125 -9.91 -20.79 16.07
C PHE A 125 -8.50 -20.27 16.36
N LYS A 126 -7.75 -20.91 17.26
CA LYS A 126 -6.36 -20.54 17.57
C LYS A 126 -5.40 -20.70 16.38
N VAL A 127 -5.54 -21.75 15.57
CA VAL A 127 -4.72 -21.94 14.36
C VAL A 127 -4.92 -20.77 13.39
N ILE A 128 -6.17 -20.34 13.20
CA ILE A 128 -6.50 -19.23 12.29
C ILE A 128 -5.89 -17.91 12.79
N TRP A 129 -6.07 -17.57 14.08
CA TRP A 129 -5.53 -16.33 14.67
C TRP A 129 -4.00 -16.27 14.75
N ARG A 130 -3.30 -17.41 14.67
CA ARG A 130 -1.84 -17.45 14.60
C ARG A 130 -1.29 -17.27 13.18
N THR A 131 -2.13 -17.37 12.15
CA THR A 131 -1.72 -17.03 10.79
C THR A 131 -1.73 -15.51 10.59
N PRO A 132 -0.99 -14.97 9.60
CA PRO A 132 -1.07 -13.54 9.31
C PRO A 132 -2.45 -13.11 8.78
N TRP A 133 -3.29 -14.04 8.32
CA TRP A 133 -4.49 -13.74 7.53
C TRP A 133 -5.53 -12.88 8.28
N PRO A 134 -5.89 -13.14 9.55
CA PRO A 134 -6.84 -12.28 10.26
C PRO A 134 -6.34 -10.85 10.41
N GLY A 135 -5.05 -10.69 10.74
CA GLY A 135 -4.40 -9.37 10.81
C GLY A 135 -4.43 -8.64 9.47
N LEU A 136 -4.15 -9.35 8.37
CA LEU A 136 -4.20 -8.79 7.02
C LEU A 136 -5.63 -8.38 6.63
N VAL A 137 -6.62 -9.23 6.86
CA VAL A 137 -8.02 -8.93 6.51
C VAL A 137 -8.53 -7.75 7.33
N ILE A 138 -8.36 -7.78 8.66
CA ILE A 138 -8.82 -6.70 9.54
C ILE A 138 -8.13 -5.39 9.17
N SER A 139 -6.82 -5.42 8.94
CA SER A 139 -6.08 -4.23 8.55
C SER A 139 -6.49 -3.69 7.18
N SER A 140 -6.75 -4.56 6.20
CA SER A 140 -7.17 -4.13 4.86
C SER A 140 -8.59 -3.58 4.86
N VAL A 141 -9.51 -4.18 5.63
CA VAL A 141 -10.85 -3.62 5.84
C VAL A 141 -10.76 -2.26 6.52
N ALA A 142 -9.96 -2.13 7.58
CA ALA A 142 -9.78 -0.85 8.26
C ALA A 142 -9.15 0.22 7.36
N PHE A 143 -8.19 -0.18 6.51
CA PHE A 143 -7.56 0.72 5.53
C PHE A 143 -8.59 1.27 4.57
N VAL A 144 -9.33 0.39 3.89
CA VAL A 144 -10.33 0.81 2.89
C VAL A 144 -11.48 1.58 3.53
N SER A 145 -11.91 1.20 4.74
CA SER A 145 -12.98 1.91 5.47
C SER A 145 -12.57 3.31 5.95
N ALA A 146 -11.27 3.57 6.05
CA ALA A 146 -10.74 4.91 6.37
C ALA A 146 -10.71 5.84 5.14
N HIS A 147 -11.10 5.35 3.97
CA HIS A 147 -11.14 6.05 2.69
C HIS A 147 -12.58 6.19 2.19
N GLY A 148 -12.81 7.13 1.26
CA GLY A 148 -14.11 7.40 0.64
C GLY A 148 -14.44 6.50 -0.55
N TYR A 149 -13.69 5.42 -0.79
CA TYR A 149 -13.90 4.54 -1.94
C TYR A 149 -15.25 3.80 -1.89
N THR A 150 -15.89 3.65 -3.05
CA THR A 150 -17.14 2.90 -3.20
C THR A 150 -17.06 1.89 -4.35
N GLY A 151 -17.99 0.94 -4.39
CA GLY A 151 -18.11 -0.02 -5.50
C GLY A 151 -16.83 -0.81 -5.78
N TRP A 152 -16.40 -0.83 -7.05
CA TRP A 152 -15.21 -1.58 -7.48
C TRP A 152 -13.89 -0.96 -7.03
N ALA A 153 -13.81 0.36 -6.85
CA ALA A 153 -12.63 1.00 -6.26
C ALA A 153 -12.37 0.46 -4.85
N MET A 154 -13.42 0.28 -4.05
CA MET A 154 -13.31 -0.29 -2.71
C MET A 154 -12.73 -1.71 -2.74
N ALA A 155 -13.19 -2.54 -3.69
CA ALA A 155 -12.70 -3.91 -3.87
C ALA A 155 -11.24 -3.94 -4.35
N ASP A 156 -10.88 -3.07 -5.28
CA ASP A 156 -9.53 -2.92 -5.81
C ASP A 156 -8.53 -2.55 -4.71
N ILE A 157 -8.81 -1.47 -3.97
CA ILE A 157 -7.95 -1.01 -2.88
C ILE A 157 -7.87 -2.04 -1.74
N PHE A 158 -8.93 -2.82 -1.51
CA PHE A 158 -8.88 -3.96 -0.58
C PHE A 158 -7.89 -5.04 -1.05
N VAL A 159 -7.94 -5.41 -2.33
CA VAL A 159 -7.04 -6.41 -2.90
C VAL A 159 -5.59 -5.91 -2.88
N PHE A 160 -5.35 -4.65 -3.29
CA PHE A 160 -4.06 -3.98 -3.15
C PHE A 160 -3.54 -4.09 -1.71
N ALA A 161 -4.37 -3.71 -0.73
CA ALA A 161 -4.04 -3.73 0.68
C ALA A 161 -3.64 -5.14 1.19
N MET A 162 -4.38 -6.16 0.75
CA MET A 162 -4.10 -7.56 1.07
C MET A 162 -2.77 -8.03 0.47
N VAL A 163 -2.48 -7.68 -0.79
CA VAL A 163 -1.25 -8.09 -1.47
C VAL A 163 -0.03 -7.45 -0.84
N VAL A 164 -0.04 -6.13 -0.61
CA VAL A 164 1.12 -5.44 -0.01
C VAL A 164 1.31 -5.80 1.47
N GLY A 165 0.21 -6.07 2.18
CA GLY A 165 0.26 -6.62 3.54
C GLY A 165 0.87 -8.03 3.57
N TRP A 166 0.47 -8.90 2.63
CA TRP A 166 1.10 -10.22 2.49
C TRP A 166 2.60 -10.10 2.18
N LEU A 167 3.01 -9.21 1.27
CA LEU A 167 4.42 -8.95 0.97
C LEU A 167 5.19 -8.45 2.19
N THR A 168 4.58 -7.63 3.04
CA THR A 168 5.17 -7.18 4.30
C THR A 168 5.52 -8.36 5.20
N VAL A 169 4.59 -9.30 5.37
CA VAL A 169 4.83 -10.52 6.16
C VAL A 169 5.91 -11.39 5.51
N ARG A 170 5.85 -11.58 4.18
CA ARG A 170 6.78 -12.46 3.45
C ARG A 170 8.21 -11.94 3.38
N THR A 171 8.39 -10.63 3.36
CA THR A 171 9.69 -9.95 3.29
C THR A 171 10.17 -9.47 4.66
N GLY A 172 9.34 -9.62 5.71
CA GLY A 172 9.65 -9.23 7.08
C GLY A 172 9.82 -7.72 7.27
N GLY A 173 9.14 -6.89 6.48
CA GLY A 173 9.20 -5.43 6.63
C GLY A 173 8.36 -4.67 5.61
N LEU A 174 8.12 -3.40 5.90
CA LEU A 174 7.18 -2.54 5.17
C LEU A 174 7.71 -2.03 3.83
N GLU A 175 9.00 -2.21 3.52
CA GLU A 175 9.66 -1.46 2.46
C GLU A 175 9.02 -1.66 1.08
N ALA A 176 8.61 -2.89 0.75
CA ALA A 176 7.93 -3.17 -0.51
C ALA A 176 6.53 -2.53 -0.56
N ALA A 177 5.79 -2.54 0.55
CA ALA A 177 4.48 -1.90 0.62
C ALA A 177 4.59 -0.38 0.50
N ILE A 178 5.51 0.23 1.25
CA ILE A 178 5.80 1.67 1.20
C ILE A 178 6.15 2.09 -0.22
N THR A 179 6.99 1.33 -0.91
CA THR A 179 7.49 1.73 -2.22
C THR A 179 6.40 1.77 -3.29
N VAL A 180 5.61 0.69 -3.42
CA VAL A 180 4.53 0.67 -4.41
C VAL A 180 3.42 1.64 -4.06
N HIS A 181 3.08 1.78 -2.78
CA HIS A 181 2.04 2.69 -2.34
C HIS A 181 2.45 4.16 -2.57
N ALA A 182 3.67 4.54 -2.16
CA ALA A 182 4.18 5.89 -2.37
C ALA A 182 4.30 6.23 -3.85
N LEU A 183 4.83 5.33 -4.68
CA LEU A 183 4.95 5.58 -6.11
C LEU A 183 3.57 5.65 -6.77
N ASN A 184 2.64 4.76 -6.43
CA ASN A 184 1.27 4.83 -6.95
C ASN A 184 0.60 6.15 -6.63
N ASN A 185 0.63 6.59 -5.37
CA ASN A 185 0.05 7.87 -4.97
C ASN A 185 0.77 9.07 -5.59
N VAL A 186 2.11 9.06 -5.65
CA VAL A 186 2.87 10.15 -6.28
C VAL A 186 2.43 10.32 -7.74
N PHE A 187 2.29 9.23 -8.50
CA PHE A 187 1.82 9.31 -9.89
C PHE A 187 0.34 9.69 -9.98
N ALA A 188 -0.51 9.14 -9.10
CA ALA A 188 -1.93 9.48 -9.03
C ALA A 188 -2.18 10.97 -8.75
N PHE A 189 -1.28 11.64 -8.02
CA PHE A 189 -1.38 13.09 -7.78
C PHE A 189 -0.60 13.94 -8.80
N LEU A 190 0.57 13.49 -9.27
CA LEU A 190 1.39 14.26 -10.22
C LEU A 190 0.72 14.37 -11.59
N LEU A 191 0.03 13.33 -12.06
CA LEU A 191 -0.62 13.35 -13.37
C LEU A 191 -1.73 14.41 -13.43
N PRO A 192 -2.74 14.43 -12.53
CA PRO A 192 -3.72 15.51 -12.50
C PRO A 192 -3.09 16.89 -12.27
N ALA A 193 -2.07 16.99 -11.42
CA ALA A 193 -1.33 18.24 -11.21
C ALA A 193 -0.67 18.77 -12.49
N ALA A 194 -0.17 17.89 -13.35
CA ALA A 194 0.45 18.25 -14.63
C ALA A 194 -0.60 18.66 -15.69
N MET A 195 -1.81 18.11 -15.60
CA MET A 195 -2.88 18.30 -16.58
C MET A 195 -3.91 19.37 -16.18
N GLY A 196 -3.76 19.96 -14.99
CA GLY A 196 -4.62 21.04 -14.51
C GLY A 196 -5.95 20.56 -13.94
N SER A 197 -6.07 19.26 -13.68
CA SER A 197 -7.25 18.59 -13.12
C SER A 197 -7.14 18.38 -11.61
N LEU A 198 -6.68 19.41 -10.89
CA LEU A 198 -6.63 19.43 -9.42
C LEU A 198 -7.94 19.86 -8.77
N ASP A 199 -9.03 20.04 -9.52
CA ASP A 199 -10.34 20.28 -8.92
C ASP A 199 -11.01 18.92 -8.64
N GLY A 200 -11.46 18.69 -7.40
CA GLY A 200 -12.11 17.44 -6.99
C GLY A 200 -11.18 16.22 -6.86
N TRP A 201 -9.85 16.40 -7.01
CA TRP A 201 -8.85 15.31 -6.93
C TRP A 201 -8.79 14.58 -5.59
N ASP A 202 -9.24 15.21 -4.50
CA ASP A 202 -9.30 14.63 -3.16
C ASP A 202 -10.62 13.87 -2.90
N GLU A 203 -11.59 13.97 -3.82
CA GLU A 203 -12.84 13.23 -3.76
C GLU A 203 -12.61 11.78 -4.19
N GLN A 204 -12.51 10.91 -3.19
CA GLN A 204 -12.48 9.46 -3.41
C GLN A 204 -13.89 8.96 -3.72
N GLY A 205 -14.02 8.08 -4.71
CA GLY A 205 -15.33 7.66 -5.24
C GLY A 205 -15.36 6.22 -5.75
N GLY A 206 -16.24 5.99 -6.72
CA GLY A 206 -16.31 4.74 -7.46
C GLY A 206 -15.18 4.63 -8.49
N ALA A 207 -15.09 3.45 -9.11
CA ALA A 207 -14.29 3.21 -10.30
C ALA A 207 -14.98 2.11 -11.11
N PRO A 208 -14.72 2.00 -12.42
CA PRO A 208 -15.23 0.91 -13.23
C PRO A 208 -14.61 -0.43 -12.80
N TRP A 209 -15.32 -1.53 -13.01
CA TRP A 209 -14.82 -2.89 -12.74
C TRP A 209 -13.56 -3.24 -13.57
N THR A 210 -13.36 -2.53 -14.70
CA THR A 210 -12.18 -2.65 -15.56
C THR A 210 -10.90 -2.27 -14.82
N LEU A 211 -10.95 -1.33 -13.86
CA LEU A 211 -9.81 -0.99 -13.00
C LEU A 211 -9.31 -2.23 -12.26
N LEU A 212 -10.22 -2.97 -11.61
CA LEU A 212 -9.86 -4.19 -10.88
C LEU A 212 -9.24 -5.26 -11.79
N VAL A 213 -9.74 -5.37 -13.03
CA VAL A 213 -9.21 -6.33 -14.02
C VAL A 213 -7.81 -5.93 -14.50
N VAL A 214 -7.53 -4.63 -14.60
CA VAL A 214 -6.19 -4.10 -14.91
C VAL A 214 -5.25 -4.32 -13.73
N ASP A 215 -5.68 -4.06 -12.50
CA ASP A 215 -4.80 -4.05 -11.34
C ASP A 215 -4.39 -5.46 -10.88
N LEU A 216 -5.30 -6.43 -10.94
CA LEU A 216 -5.02 -7.82 -10.55
C LEU A 216 -3.74 -8.43 -11.17
N PRO A 217 -3.53 -8.41 -12.50
CA PRO A 217 -2.29 -8.88 -13.10
C PRO A 217 -1.09 -8.01 -12.71
N CYS A 218 -1.26 -6.70 -12.55
CA CYS A 218 -0.19 -5.79 -12.10
C CYS A 218 0.30 -6.17 -10.70
N LEU A 219 -0.62 -6.35 -9.76
CA LEU A 219 -0.33 -6.81 -8.40
C LEU A 219 0.31 -8.20 -8.37
N ALA A 220 -0.15 -9.12 -9.21
CA ALA A 220 0.42 -10.47 -9.30
C ALA A 220 1.88 -10.41 -9.78
N VAL A 221 2.16 -9.65 -10.84
CA VAL A 221 3.53 -9.44 -11.37
C VAL A 221 4.40 -8.75 -10.33
N TYR A 222 3.90 -7.70 -9.67
CA TYR A 222 4.60 -6.99 -8.61
C TYR A 222 4.98 -7.94 -7.46
N ALA A 223 4.01 -8.69 -6.94
CA ALA A 223 4.23 -9.63 -5.86
C ALA A 223 5.23 -10.73 -6.23
N ALA A 224 5.13 -11.28 -7.44
CA ALA A 224 6.07 -12.28 -7.94
C ALA A 224 7.50 -11.73 -8.03
N ALA A 225 7.65 -10.52 -8.58
CA ALA A 225 8.93 -9.84 -8.72
C ALA A 225 9.58 -9.53 -7.36
N VAL A 226 8.81 -9.01 -6.40
CA VAL A 226 9.30 -8.73 -5.04
C VAL A 226 9.72 -10.02 -4.33
N VAL A 227 8.91 -11.09 -4.40
CA VAL A 227 9.26 -12.38 -3.77
C VAL A 227 10.51 -12.99 -4.39
N TRP A 228 10.64 -12.94 -5.72
CA TRP A 228 11.84 -13.38 -6.42
C TRP A 228 13.07 -12.58 -5.99
N LEU A 229 12.96 -11.25 -5.95
CA LEU A 229 14.06 -10.37 -5.58
C LEU A 229 14.45 -10.56 -4.11
N ALA A 230 13.49 -10.72 -3.21
CA ALA A 230 13.72 -10.97 -1.79
C ALA A 230 14.48 -12.29 -1.56
N LYS A 231 14.17 -13.34 -2.35
CA LYS A 231 14.92 -14.60 -2.33
C LYS A 231 16.36 -14.40 -2.82
N ARG A 232 16.57 -13.66 -3.90
CA ARG A 232 17.93 -13.38 -4.43
C ARG A 232 18.78 -12.56 -3.47
N GLN A 233 18.19 -11.55 -2.83
CA GLN A 233 18.88 -10.69 -1.87
C GLN A 233 18.96 -11.31 -0.46
N ARG A 234 18.40 -12.51 -0.25
CA ARG A 234 18.35 -13.23 1.04
C ARG A 234 17.88 -12.33 2.19
N ILE A 235 16.79 -11.60 1.94
CA ILE A 235 16.23 -10.63 2.88
C ILE A 235 15.82 -11.33 4.18
N ALA A 236 16.20 -10.73 5.32
CA ALA A 236 15.84 -11.22 6.64
C ALA A 236 14.31 -11.24 6.82
N ARG A 237 13.77 -12.37 7.28
CA ARG A 237 12.35 -12.61 7.52
C ARG A 237 12.17 -13.51 8.74
N VAL A 238 11.00 -13.49 9.36
CA VAL A 238 10.62 -14.47 10.39
C VAL A 238 10.45 -15.85 9.74
N SER A 239 10.99 -16.88 10.40
CA SER A 239 11.00 -18.29 9.97
C SER A 239 9.64 -18.95 10.12
#